data_AF-A0A6J8BBR7-F1
#
_entry.id   AF-A0A6J8BBR7-F1
#
_cell.length_a   1.000
_cell.length_b   1.000
_cell.length_c   1.000
_cell.angle_alpha   90.00
_cell.angle_beta   90.00
_cell.angle_gamma   90.00
#
_symmetry.space_group_name_H-M   'P 1'
#
loop_
_entity.id
_entity.type
_entity.pdbx_description
1 polymer ?
#
loop_
_entity_poly.entity_id
_entity_poly.type
_entity_poly.pdbx_seq_one_letter_code
_entity_poly.pdbx_strand_id
1 'polypeptide(L)'
;MNILKTIFSLVSIISIIVVLQVILFYVQIQNRFLYDQNDQNKHSSIRSLTDTKDIQKSTPSRALYPRFTLDDIYPNWTEKASLMKSQVDTNRRYLTIGLVTAKRPNNTVYLYDTLSSLITNANVEELRDIYIIILLSDFDQEWRKNISSTIQIKYPLEVRTGTIRIIGSFDWMYPKLENLTHHYIGHSESKVKWKSKQNIDFVLLWLYVFKMQLSEYYLHLEDDVTTVEGYIKIIRNFINDQKNRWTCLEFSELGMIAKLYRTHDLEALAKMVALFYEEQPADVTFLNFNPQMLQFSRIIRKPTLFQHIGRTSSLHGKIMLAEDRFFMGNFRKELKGDNPPAKLLTNLKVHSGYSPDNAYNAGFGYFWSESSPQKNDYFRVMFNKPQAIQRIVVKSGIDRFPKDKFYNAVLEISSEVNKTNNCINYKVIGKFVNGTVDVRNVTNLSNAIKTHCIQIKVLRPQQFWVIIQEISVFLWR
;
A
#
# COMPACT_ATOMS: atom_id res chain seq x y z
N MET A 1 -59.99 2.27 -28.10
CA MET A 1 -59.89 2.58 -26.65
C MET A 1 -59.02 1.58 -25.86
N ASN A 2 -58.98 0.28 -26.20
CA ASN A 2 -58.18 -0.70 -25.46
C ASN A 2 -56.65 -0.60 -25.69
N ILE A 3 -56.20 -0.24 -26.90
CA ILE A 3 -54.75 -0.16 -27.23
C ILE A 3 -54.04 0.97 -26.45
N LEU A 4 -54.68 2.13 -26.28
CA LEU A 4 -54.10 3.22 -25.48
C LEU A 4 -53.94 2.84 -24.01
N LYS A 5 -54.87 2.10 -23.43
CA LYS A 5 -54.76 1.62 -22.04
C LYS A 5 -53.59 0.65 -21.86
N THR A 6 -53.35 -0.23 -22.84
CA THR A 6 -52.22 -1.17 -22.79
C THR A 6 -50.88 -0.45 -22.91
N ILE A 7 -50.79 0.58 -23.78
CA ILE A 7 -49.56 1.38 -23.94
C ILE A 7 -49.26 2.19 -22.67
N PHE A 8 -50.27 2.84 -22.07
CA PHE A 8 -50.08 3.56 -20.80
C PHE A 8 -49.65 2.63 -19.66
N SER A 9 -50.23 1.42 -19.59
CA SER A 9 -49.80 0.40 -18.63
C SER A 9 -48.35 -0.02 -18.85
N LEU A 10 -47.92 -0.20 -20.10
CA LEU A 10 -46.54 -0.60 -20.41
C LEU A 10 -45.53 0.49 -20.05
N VAL A 11 -45.84 1.75 -20.36
CA VAL A 11 -44.98 2.90 -20.03
C VAL A 11 -44.86 3.06 -18.52
N SER A 12 -45.96 2.91 -17.77
CA SER A 12 -45.91 2.94 -16.29
C SER A 12 -45.04 1.81 -15.72
N ILE A 13 -45.14 0.59 -16.27
CA ILE A 13 -44.32 -0.55 -15.81
C ILE A 13 -42.84 -0.30 -16.11
N ILE A 14 -42.50 0.22 -17.29
CA ILE A 14 -41.12 0.55 -17.65
C ILE A 14 -40.56 1.65 -16.74
N SER A 15 -41.34 2.70 -16.45
CA SER A 15 -40.93 3.76 -15.51
C SER A 15 -40.68 3.21 -14.11
N ILE A 16 -41.53 2.30 -13.62
CA ILE A 16 -41.33 1.65 -12.31
C ILE A 16 -40.06 0.78 -12.30
N ILE A 17 -39.79 0.05 -13.38
CA ILE A 17 -38.57 -0.77 -13.49
C ILE A 17 -37.32 0.11 -13.49
N VAL A 18 -37.32 1.23 -14.23
CA VAL A 18 -36.20 2.18 -14.25
C VAL A 18 -35.97 2.78 -12.87
N VAL A 19 -37.04 3.19 -12.17
CA VAL A 19 -36.94 3.71 -10.80
C VAL A 19 -36.40 2.63 -9.84
N LEU A 20 -36.86 1.38 -9.94
CA LEU A 20 -36.34 0.26 -9.15
C LEU A 20 -34.86 -0.02 -9.43
N GLN A 21 -34.42 0.07 -10.68
CA GLN A 21 -33.00 -0.10 -11.05
C GLN A 21 -32.13 1.03 -10.49
N VAL A 22 -32.62 2.28 -10.53
CA VAL A 22 -31.93 3.42 -9.92
C VAL A 22 -31.87 3.28 -8.40
N ILE A 23 -32.94 2.83 -7.75
CA ILE A 23 -32.96 2.55 -6.30
C ILE A 23 -32.00 1.42 -5.96
N LEU A 24 -31.99 0.31 -6.71
CA LEU A 24 -31.07 -0.81 -6.48
C LEU A 24 -29.61 -0.39 -6.67
N PHE A 25 -29.32 0.43 -7.69
CA PHE A 25 -28.01 1.01 -7.91
C PHE A 25 -27.59 1.92 -6.74
N TYR A 26 -28.50 2.76 -6.26
CA TYR A 26 -28.26 3.64 -5.10
C TYR A 26 -28.03 2.83 -3.82
N VAL A 27 -28.81 1.77 -3.58
CA VAL A 27 -28.65 0.85 -2.45
C VAL A 27 -27.33 0.08 -2.56
N GLN A 28 -26.89 -0.32 -3.75
CA GLN A 28 -25.58 -0.94 -3.95
C GLN A 28 -24.41 0.02 -3.66
N ILE A 29 -24.53 1.29 -4.04
CA ILE A 29 -23.55 2.33 -3.70
C ILE A 29 -23.51 2.56 -2.19
N GLN A 30 -24.67 2.71 -1.55
CA GLN A 30 -24.78 2.90 -0.10
C GLN A 30 -24.22 1.68 0.66
N ASN A 31 -24.53 0.45 0.22
CA ASN A 31 -24.00 -0.76 0.84
C ASN A 31 -22.49 -0.91 0.66
N ARG A 32 -21.91 -0.50 -0.48
CA ARG A 32 -20.44 -0.41 -0.63
C ARG A 32 -19.84 0.61 0.33
N PHE A 33 -20.46 1.78 0.42
CA PHE A 33 -20.01 2.85 1.32
C PHE A 33 -20.06 2.41 2.79
N LEU A 34 -21.13 1.72 3.19
CA LEU A 34 -21.29 1.14 4.52
C LEU A 34 -20.33 -0.03 4.79
N TYR A 35 -20.00 -0.84 3.78
CA TYR A 35 -19.02 -1.92 3.90
C TYR A 35 -17.60 -1.36 4.13
N ASP A 36 -17.22 -0.32 3.39
CA ASP A 36 -15.94 0.38 3.59
C ASP A 36 -15.89 1.10 4.95
N GLN A 37 -17.00 1.67 5.43
CA GLN A 37 -17.08 2.23 6.79
C GLN A 37 -17.04 1.15 7.90
N ASN A 38 -17.66 -0.01 7.69
CA ASN A 38 -17.65 -1.10 8.68
C ASN A 38 -16.29 -1.80 8.80
N ASP A 39 -15.51 -1.87 7.72
CA ASP A 39 -14.12 -2.36 7.81
C ASP A 39 -13.21 -1.35 8.54
N GLN A 40 -13.55 -0.05 8.52
CA GLN A 40 -12.92 0.98 9.35
C GLN A 40 -13.35 0.91 10.83
N ASN A 41 -14.63 0.66 11.14
CA ASN A 41 -15.13 0.54 12.52
C ASN A 41 -14.53 -0.67 13.28
N LYS A 42 -13.91 -1.63 12.59
CA LYS A 42 -13.13 -2.70 13.25
C LYS A 42 -11.78 -2.24 13.78
N HIS A 43 -11.25 -1.11 13.31
CA HIS A 43 -9.97 -0.53 13.73
C HIS A 43 -10.11 0.81 14.46
N SER A 44 -11.27 1.46 14.37
CA SER A 44 -11.65 2.57 15.24
C SER A 44 -12.67 2.10 16.27
N SER A 45 -12.24 1.95 17.52
CA SER A 45 -13.15 1.84 18.66
C SER A 45 -13.86 3.18 18.90
N ILE A 46 -14.77 3.57 18.01
CA ILE A 46 -15.70 4.66 18.23
C ILE A 46 -17.04 4.02 18.58
N ARG A 47 -17.34 3.94 19.88
CA ARG A 47 -18.69 3.70 20.38
C ARG A 47 -19.61 4.79 19.82
N SER A 48 -20.72 4.39 19.23
CA SER A 48 -21.81 5.27 18.80
C SER A 48 -22.28 6.12 19.99
N LEU A 49 -22.01 7.42 19.95
CA LEU A 49 -22.63 8.40 20.84
C LEU A 49 -24.04 8.71 20.32
N THR A 50 -25.00 7.87 20.66
CA THR A 50 -26.41 8.27 20.71
C THR A 50 -26.71 8.75 22.13
N ASP A 51 -26.22 9.94 22.47
CA ASP A 51 -26.69 10.69 23.64
C ASP A 51 -26.82 12.17 23.26
N THR A 52 -28.04 12.55 22.91
CA THR A 52 -28.46 13.88 22.46
C THR A 52 -28.66 14.85 23.63
N LYS A 53 -27.64 15.02 24.49
CA LYS A 53 -27.75 15.94 25.64
C LYS A 53 -26.79 17.12 25.73
N ASP A 54 -25.82 17.27 24.82
CA ASP A 54 -24.95 18.45 24.79
C ASP A 54 -24.96 19.16 23.43
N ILE A 55 -26.13 19.63 22.99
CA ILE A 55 -26.19 20.71 21.99
C ILE A 55 -26.22 22.03 22.74
N GLN A 56 -25.04 22.47 23.20
CA GLN A 56 -24.87 23.89 23.50
C GLN A 56 -25.06 24.66 22.18
N LYS A 57 -25.98 25.62 22.20
CA LYS A 57 -26.25 26.56 21.10
C LYS A 57 -24.95 27.26 20.71
N SER A 58 -24.26 26.77 19.69
CA SER A 58 -23.24 27.54 18.98
C SER A 58 -23.95 28.43 17.96
N THR A 59 -23.86 29.73 18.16
CA THR A 59 -24.28 30.74 17.19
C THR A 59 -23.45 30.56 15.91
N PRO A 60 -24.05 30.42 14.71
CA PRO A 60 -23.29 30.33 13.47
C PRO A 60 -22.85 31.75 13.08
N SER A 61 -21.75 32.21 13.68
CA SER A 61 -21.14 33.50 13.36
C SER A 61 -19.66 33.34 13.01
N ARG A 62 -19.36 32.38 12.14
CA ARG A 62 -18.09 32.39 11.43
C ARG A 62 -18.35 32.16 9.96
N ALA A 63 -18.01 33.16 9.15
CA ALA A 63 -17.92 32.98 7.71
C ALA A 63 -16.88 31.89 7.41
N LEU A 64 -17.18 31.04 6.44
CA LEU A 64 -16.39 29.89 5.96
C LEU A 64 -15.02 30.29 5.34
N TYR A 65 -14.36 31.32 5.86
CA TYR A 65 -13.05 31.73 5.41
C TYR A 65 -11.97 30.83 6.04
N PRO A 66 -11.10 30.22 5.21
CA PRO A 66 -9.93 29.53 5.70
C PRO A 66 -9.07 30.50 6.51
N ARG A 67 -8.61 30.07 7.69
CA ARG A 67 -7.62 30.82 8.49
C ARG A 67 -6.21 30.76 7.91
N PHE A 68 -6.02 29.95 6.89
CA PHE A 68 -4.77 29.71 6.21
C PHE A 68 -5.05 29.47 4.73
N THR A 69 -4.44 30.27 3.88
CA THR A 69 -4.44 30.10 2.43
C THR A 69 -3.02 29.91 1.95
N LEU A 70 -2.84 29.20 0.84
CA LEU A 70 -1.49 28.90 0.34
C LEU A 70 -0.76 30.14 -0.18
N ASP A 71 -1.49 31.22 -0.44
CA ASP A 71 -0.95 32.53 -0.80
C ASP A 71 -0.22 33.20 0.38
N ASP A 72 -0.50 32.78 1.61
CA ASP A 72 0.16 33.26 2.82
C ASP A 72 1.61 32.75 2.94
N ILE A 73 1.96 31.66 2.23
CA ILE A 73 3.34 31.16 2.20
C ILE A 73 4.13 31.99 1.19
N TYR A 74 4.79 33.05 1.69
CA TYR A 74 5.64 34.02 0.99
C TYR A 74 6.19 33.58 -0.38
N PRO A 75 6.26 34.50 -1.38
CA PRO A 75 7.00 34.22 -2.60
C PRO A 75 8.44 33.79 -2.26
N ASN A 76 8.92 32.72 -2.93
CA ASN A 76 10.25 32.11 -2.78
C ASN A 76 10.56 31.39 -1.45
N TRP A 77 9.54 30.96 -0.69
CA TRP A 77 9.75 30.20 0.54
C TRP A 77 10.54 28.88 0.34
N THR A 78 10.48 28.27 -0.85
CA THR A 78 11.15 27.00 -1.15
C THR A 78 12.67 27.09 -1.05
N GLU A 79 13.26 28.23 -1.45
CA GLU A 79 14.70 28.47 -1.32
C GLU A 79 15.10 28.58 0.16
N LYS A 80 14.31 29.35 0.94
CA LYS A 80 14.53 29.52 2.38
C LYS A 80 14.34 28.23 3.17
N ALA A 81 13.46 27.34 2.69
CA ALA A 81 13.22 26.04 3.30
C ALA A 81 14.39 25.07 3.10
N SER A 82 15.22 25.22 2.07
CA SER A 82 16.33 24.30 1.84
C SER A 82 17.42 24.44 2.91
N LEU A 83 17.74 23.33 3.59
CA LEU A 83 18.82 23.28 4.58
C LEU A 83 20.15 22.82 4.00
N MET A 84 20.16 22.43 2.72
CA MET A 84 21.36 21.96 2.04
C MET A 84 21.60 22.77 0.77
N LYS A 85 22.84 23.26 0.63
CA LYS A 85 23.37 23.79 -0.63
C LYS A 85 23.82 22.62 -1.52
N SER A 86 22.92 21.76 -2.00
CA SER A 86 23.33 20.83 -3.06
C SER A 86 23.57 21.62 -4.34
N GLN A 87 24.50 21.18 -5.19
CA GLN A 87 24.39 21.53 -6.62
C GLN A 87 22.99 21.07 -7.03
N VAL A 88 22.13 22.03 -7.40
CA VAL A 88 20.72 21.76 -7.63
C VAL A 88 20.64 20.98 -8.93
N ASP A 89 20.68 19.65 -8.82
CA ASP A 89 20.27 18.78 -9.91
C ASP A 89 18.76 19.02 -10.11
N THR A 90 18.39 19.86 -11.06
CA THR A 90 16.99 20.15 -11.38
C THR A 90 16.40 19.12 -12.34
N ASN A 91 17.11 18.02 -12.60
CA ASN A 91 16.61 17.00 -13.51
C ASN A 91 15.33 16.38 -12.95
N ARG A 92 14.32 16.30 -13.80
CA ARG A 92 13.07 15.64 -13.45
C ARG A 92 13.32 14.15 -13.35
N ARG A 93 13.07 13.58 -12.17
CA ARG A 93 13.18 12.14 -11.88
C ARG A 93 11.81 11.47 -11.89
N TYR A 94 11.76 10.15 -11.86
CA TYR A 94 10.48 9.43 -11.89
C TYR A 94 9.63 9.65 -10.63
N LEU A 95 10.23 9.53 -9.44
CA LEU A 95 9.50 9.53 -8.17
C LEU A 95 10.17 10.40 -7.10
N THR A 96 9.38 11.16 -6.34
CA THR A 96 9.81 11.77 -5.08
C THR A 96 9.19 11.01 -3.91
N ILE A 97 10.00 10.54 -2.97
CA ILE A 97 9.59 10.02 -1.68
C ILE A 97 9.68 11.15 -0.67
N GLY A 98 8.54 11.57 -0.12
CA GLY A 98 8.48 12.59 0.90
C GLY A 98 8.43 12.00 2.29
N LEU A 99 9.30 12.47 3.19
CA LEU A 99 9.35 12.11 4.60
C LEU A 99 9.14 13.35 5.47
N VAL A 100 8.31 13.22 6.51
CA VAL A 100 8.18 14.25 7.55
C VAL A 100 8.72 13.69 8.86
N THR A 101 9.64 14.42 9.48
CA THR A 101 10.20 14.04 10.78
C THR A 101 10.01 15.16 11.79
N ALA A 102 9.65 14.79 13.02
CA ALA A 102 9.46 15.70 14.14
C ALA A 102 10.32 15.23 15.32
N LYS A 103 10.75 16.18 16.17
CA LYS A 103 11.45 15.84 17.41
C LYS A 103 10.51 15.04 18.32
N ARG A 104 10.97 13.88 18.77
CA ARG A 104 10.24 13.03 19.72
C ARG A 104 10.80 13.21 21.14
N PRO A 105 9.99 12.88 22.17
CA PRO A 105 10.51 12.74 23.53
C PRO A 105 11.71 11.77 23.57
N ASN A 106 12.62 11.98 24.52
CA ASN A 106 13.83 11.16 24.72
C ASN A 106 14.78 11.10 23.52
N ASN A 107 14.72 12.08 22.61
CA ASN A 107 15.56 12.15 21.41
C ASN A 107 15.51 10.89 20.53
N THR A 108 14.37 10.18 20.50
CA THR A 108 14.19 9.02 19.62
C THR A 108 14.10 9.48 18.16
N VAL A 109 14.89 8.88 17.27
CA VAL A 109 14.94 9.23 15.84
C VAL A 109 14.84 7.96 14.98
N TYR A 110 13.65 7.69 14.44
CA TYR A 110 13.41 6.55 13.54
C TYR A 110 13.87 6.81 12.10
N LEU A 111 14.04 8.08 11.73
CA LEU A 111 14.39 8.52 10.38
C LEU A 111 15.59 7.75 9.80
N TYR A 112 16.59 7.46 10.63
CA TYR A 112 17.79 6.76 10.19
C TYR A 112 17.55 5.30 9.79
N ASP A 113 16.64 4.62 10.47
CA ASP A 113 16.26 3.24 10.13
C ASP A 113 15.41 3.23 8.86
N THR A 114 14.50 4.19 8.74
CA THR A 114 13.69 4.41 7.53
C THR A 114 14.57 4.70 6.31
N LEU A 115 15.53 5.64 6.42
CA LEU A 115 16.47 5.94 5.33
C LEU A 115 17.33 4.74 4.97
N SER A 116 17.87 4.04 5.97
CA SER A 116 18.62 2.81 5.72
C SER A 116 17.77 1.79 4.96
N SER A 117 16.52 1.56 5.37
CA SER A 117 15.61 0.62 4.70
C SER A 117 15.28 1.05 3.27
N LEU A 118 15.04 2.33 3.02
CA LEU A 118 14.74 2.86 1.68
C LEU A 118 15.92 2.73 0.71
N ILE A 119 17.15 2.92 1.20
CA ILE A 119 18.36 2.90 0.38
C ILE A 119 18.81 1.47 0.11
N THR A 120 18.85 0.60 1.14
CA THR A 120 19.38 -0.76 0.98
C THR A 120 18.46 -1.69 0.20
N ASN A 121 17.15 -1.41 0.20
CA ASN A 121 16.15 -2.19 -0.54
C ASN A 121 15.89 -1.68 -1.96
N ALA A 122 16.65 -0.68 -2.43
CA ALA A 122 16.62 -0.18 -3.80
C ALA A 122 17.96 -0.44 -4.48
N ASN A 123 17.95 -0.67 -5.80
CA ASN A 123 19.19 -0.77 -6.55
C ASN A 123 19.72 0.62 -6.96
N VAL A 124 20.98 0.67 -7.41
CA VAL A 124 21.68 1.93 -7.73
C VAL A 124 21.02 2.70 -8.87
N GLU A 125 20.46 2.01 -9.88
CA GLU A 125 19.77 2.67 -11.00
C GLU A 125 18.44 3.27 -10.54
N GLU A 126 17.70 2.55 -9.71
CA GLU A 126 16.46 3.05 -9.10
C GLU A 126 16.72 4.29 -8.24
N LEU A 127 17.77 4.28 -7.40
CA LEU A 127 18.13 5.40 -6.53
C LEU A 127 18.54 6.67 -7.29
N ARG A 128 19.06 6.53 -8.52
CA ARG A 128 19.39 7.68 -9.38
C ARG A 128 18.14 8.34 -9.97
N ASP A 129 17.05 7.61 -10.08
CA ASP A 129 15.80 8.07 -10.70
C ASP A 129 14.71 8.39 -9.66
N ILE A 130 15.11 8.62 -8.40
CA ILE A 130 14.22 9.12 -7.35
C ILE A 130 14.83 10.27 -6.55
N TYR A 131 13.98 11.03 -5.88
CA TYR A 131 14.35 11.93 -4.78
C TYR A 131 13.78 11.41 -3.46
N ILE A 132 14.50 11.62 -2.37
CA ILE A 132 14.04 11.45 -0.98
C ILE A 132 14.11 12.83 -0.34
N ILE A 133 12.96 13.45 -0.11
CA ILE A 133 12.86 14.81 0.44
C ILE A 133 12.37 14.71 1.87
N ILE A 134 13.19 15.20 2.79
CA ILE A 134 12.97 15.11 4.23
C ILE A 134 12.62 16.50 4.75
N LEU A 135 11.40 16.67 5.26
CA LEU A 135 11.00 17.84 6.01
C LEU A 135 11.32 17.66 7.50
N LEU A 136 12.28 18.43 7.99
CA LEU A 136 12.55 18.58 9.42
C LEU A 136 11.52 19.57 9.99
N SER A 137 10.46 19.04 10.58
CA SER A 137 9.25 19.79 10.96
C SER A 137 9.32 20.47 12.34
N ASP A 138 10.37 20.24 13.12
CA ASP A 138 10.53 20.90 14.43
C ASP A 138 11.14 22.29 14.28
N PHE A 139 10.74 23.24 15.15
CA PHE A 139 11.23 24.62 15.13
C PHE A 139 12.60 24.80 15.80
N ASP A 140 13.09 23.80 16.55
CA ASP A 140 14.44 23.78 17.12
C ASP A 140 15.53 23.75 16.03
N GLN A 141 16.24 24.87 15.88
CA GLN A 141 17.31 25.03 14.90
C GLN A 141 18.52 24.13 15.18
N GLU A 142 18.87 23.91 16.44
CA GLU A 142 19.99 23.05 16.82
C GLU A 142 19.67 21.59 16.47
N TRP A 143 18.45 21.14 16.79
CA TRP A 143 17.98 19.83 16.40
C TRP A 143 18.00 19.63 14.87
N ARG A 144 17.49 20.60 14.09
CA ARG A 144 17.53 20.53 12.63
C ARG A 144 18.96 20.44 12.09
N LYS A 145 19.88 21.23 12.66
CA LYS A 145 21.30 21.21 12.29
C LYS A 145 21.93 19.85 12.59
N ASN A 146 21.69 19.31 13.78
CA ASN A 146 22.23 18.00 14.19
C ASN A 146 21.74 16.87 13.29
N ILE A 147 20.42 16.78 13.02
CA ILE A 147 19.87 15.78 12.10
C ILE A 147 20.46 15.93 10.70
N SER A 148 20.56 17.16 10.18
CA SER A 148 21.12 17.42 8.85
C SER A 148 22.58 16.98 8.74
N SER A 149 23.41 17.30 9.73
CA SER A 149 24.81 16.88 9.79
C SER A 149 24.95 15.36 9.91
N THR A 150 24.13 14.70 10.73
CA THR A 150 24.16 13.23 10.84
C THR A 150 23.79 12.56 9.52
N ILE A 151 22.77 13.05 8.80
CA ILE A 151 22.40 12.53 7.48
C ILE A 151 23.54 12.70 6.48
N GLN A 152 24.20 13.86 6.48
CA GLN A 152 25.34 14.11 5.60
C GLN A 152 26.53 13.18 5.86
N ILE A 153 26.78 12.83 7.13
CA ILE A 153 27.83 11.89 7.52
C ILE A 153 27.46 10.45 7.16
N LYS A 154 26.20 10.05 7.37
CA LYS A 154 25.75 8.66 7.18
C LYS A 154 25.47 8.32 5.71
N TYR A 155 25.02 9.29 4.91
CA TYR A 155 24.62 9.12 3.51
C TYR A 155 25.30 10.16 2.58
N PRO A 156 26.64 10.23 2.58
CA PRO A 156 27.36 11.28 1.86
C PRO A 156 27.18 11.19 0.35
N LEU A 157 27.03 9.97 -0.19
CA LEU A 157 26.82 9.76 -1.61
C LEU A 157 25.45 10.29 -2.05
N GLU A 158 24.39 9.89 -1.34
CA GLU A 158 23.01 10.22 -1.66
C GLU A 158 22.73 11.72 -1.50
N VAL A 159 23.36 12.36 -0.51
CA VAL A 159 23.31 13.82 -0.34
C VAL A 159 24.05 14.52 -1.48
N ARG A 160 25.25 14.06 -1.84
CA ARG A 160 26.06 14.66 -2.90
C ARG A 160 25.42 14.51 -4.29
N THR A 161 24.78 13.37 -4.59
CA THR A 161 24.05 13.15 -5.86
C THR A 161 22.67 13.81 -5.86
N GLY A 162 22.30 14.49 -4.78
CA GLY A 162 21.00 15.15 -4.62
C GLY A 162 19.83 14.17 -4.50
N THR A 163 20.08 12.87 -4.33
CA THR A 163 19.06 11.84 -4.06
C THR A 163 18.38 12.12 -2.72
N ILE A 164 19.13 12.46 -1.67
CA ILE A 164 18.55 12.97 -0.42
C ILE A 164 18.59 14.50 -0.42
N ARG A 165 17.46 15.12 -0.09
CA ARG A 165 17.34 16.56 0.14
C ARG A 165 16.68 16.82 1.47
N ILE A 166 17.19 17.82 2.19
CA ILE A 166 16.66 18.21 3.48
C ILE A 166 16.10 19.61 3.40
N ILE A 167 14.85 19.74 3.81
CA ILE A 167 14.15 21.02 3.98
C ILE A 167 13.75 21.20 5.44
N GLY A 168 13.71 22.44 5.90
CA GLY A 168 13.33 22.82 7.24
C GLY A 168 12.01 23.57 7.25
N SER A 169 11.23 23.33 8.28
CA SER A 169 10.08 24.15 8.61
C SER A 169 10.48 25.30 9.54
N PHE A 170 9.85 26.46 9.38
CA PHE A 170 10.04 27.62 10.24
C PHE A 170 8.70 28.12 10.76
N ASP A 171 8.69 28.76 11.92
CA ASP A 171 7.50 29.29 12.59
C ASP A 171 6.59 30.14 11.67
N TRP A 172 7.19 31.03 10.88
CA TRP A 172 6.50 31.93 9.94
C TRP A 172 5.81 31.21 8.78
N MET A 173 6.06 29.91 8.59
CA MET A 173 5.39 29.10 7.56
C MET A 173 4.06 28.50 8.03
N TYR A 174 3.73 28.62 9.32
CA TYR A 174 2.57 27.98 9.92
C TYR A 174 1.48 29.00 10.23
N PRO A 175 0.20 28.63 10.08
CA PRO A 175 -0.87 29.40 10.68
C PRO A 175 -0.80 29.32 12.20
N LYS A 176 -1.60 30.14 12.88
CA LYS A 176 -1.72 30.08 14.34
C LYS A 176 -2.19 28.68 14.78
N LEU A 177 -1.46 28.07 15.72
CA LEU A 177 -1.73 26.73 16.24
C LEU A 177 -2.29 26.77 17.67
N GLU A 178 -2.51 27.96 18.23
CA GLU A 178 -3.15 28.22 19.52
C GLU A 178 -4.62 28.64 19.35
N ASN A 179 -5.46 28.33 20.34
CA ASN A 179 -6.88 28.70 20.37
C ASN A 179 -7.65 28.21 19.12
N LEU A 180 -7.39 26.96 18.73
CA LEU A 180 -8.07 26.30 17.61
C LEU A 180 -9.56 26.18 17.91
N THR A 181 -10.39 26.59 16.96
CA THR A 181 -11.83 26.83 17.20
C THR A 181 -12.69 25.57 17.12
N HIS A 182 -12.20 24.54 16.44
CA HIS A 182 -12.85 23.26 16.33
C HIS A 182 -11.93 22.20 16.92
N HIS A 183 -12.49 21.38 17.81
CA HIS A 183 -11.80 20.22 18.36
C HIS A 183 -12.35 18.98 17.68
N TYR A 184 -11.46 18.05 17.33
CA TYR A 184 -11.87 16.67 17.06
C TYR A 184 -12.69 16.18 18.26
N ILE A 185 -13.90 15.70 18.03
CA ILE A 185 -14.76 15.18 19.11
C ILE A 185 -13.94 14.15 19.92
N GLY A 186 -13.79 14.38 21.22
CA GLY A 186 -13.05 13.49 22.12
C GLY A 186 -11.52 13.63 22.13
N HIS A 187 -10.92 14.68 21.55
CA HIS A 187 -9.48 14.94 21.65
C HIS A 187 -9.15 16.08 22.61
N SER A 188 -8.03 15.96 23.34
CA SER A 188 -7.46 17.05 24.13
C SER A 188 -6.94 18.16 23.22
N GLU A 189 -6.87 19.39 23.74
CA GLU A 189 -6.30 20.54 23.02
C GLU A 189 -4.87 20.26 22.50
N SER A 190 -4.04 19.59 23.30
CA SER A 190 -2.68 19.17 22.90
C SER A 190 -2.68 18.23 21.69
N LYS A 191 -3.63 17.30 21.63
CA LYS A 191 -3.79 16.37 20.50
C LYS A 191 -4.34 17.07 19.27
N VAL A 192 -5.22 18.05 19.45
CA VAL A 192 -5.75 18.89 18.37
C VAL A 192 -4.60 19.68 17.75
N LYS A 193 -3.85 20.44 18.56
CA LYS A 193 -2.68 21.21 18.14
C LYS A 193 -1.65 20.34 17.40
N TRP A 194 -1.34 19.16 17.94
CA TRP A 194 -0.40 18.22 17.31
C TRP A 194 -0.87 17.74 15.93
N LYS A 195 -2.15 17.36 15.79
CA LYS A 195 -2.70 16.94 14.48
C LYS A 195 -2.79 18.09 13.49
N SER A 196 -3.20 19.28 13.93
CA SER A 196 -3.24 20.48 13.09
C SER A 196 -1.86 20.87 12.59
N LYS A 197 -0.83 20.79 13.44
CA LYS A 197 0.56 20.99 13.01
C LYS A 197 0.98 19.94 11.97
N GLN A 198 0.70 18.66 12.23
CA GLN A 198 1.03 17.57 11.30
C GLN A 198 0.38 17.76 9.92
N ASN A 199 -0.86 18.23 9.88
CA ASN A 199 -1.54 18.57 8.62
C ASN A 199 -0.74 19.62 7.84
N ILE A 200 -0.29 20.69 8.50
CA ILE A 200 0.51 21.73 7.86
C ILE A 200 1.90 21.21 7.47
N ASP A 201 2.52 20.35 8.28
CA ASP A 201 3.79 19.70 7.92
C ASP A 201 3.66 18.94 6.58
N PHE A 202 2.56 18.20 6.39
CA PHE A 202 2.30 17.49 5.13
C PHE A 202 2.06 18.45 3.96
N VAL A 203 1.25 19.49 4.19
CA VAL A 203 0.97 20.55 3.20
C VAL A 203 2.26 21.21 2.72
N LEU A 204 3.15 21.59 3.64
CA LEU A 204 4.43 22.20 3.29
C LEU A 204 5.28 21.28 2.42
N LEU A 205 5.41 20.01 2.79
CA LEU A 205 6.16 19.05 1.99
C LEU A 205 5.56 18.87 0.59
N TRP A 206 4.24 18.72 0.47
CA TRP A 206 3.56 18.56 -0.82
C TRP A 206 3.72 19.78 -1.71
N LEU A 207 3.60 20.98 -1.15
CA LEU A 207 3.78 22.22 -1.91
C LEU A 207 5.22 22.45 -2.32
N TYR A 208 6.20 22.04 -1.49
CA TYR A 208 7.60 22.06 -1.89
C TYR A 208 7.80 21.19 -3.15
N VAL A 209 7.33 19.95 -3.12
CA VAL A 209 7.46 19.02 -4.26
C VAL A 209 6.73 19.55 -5.49
N PHE A 210 5.50 20.03 -5.32
CA PHE A 210 4.72 20.63 -6.40
C PHE A 210 5.41 21.84 -7.01
N LYS A 211 5.88 22.81 -6.22
CA LYS A 211 6.53 24.01 -6.75
C LYS A 211 7.85 23.70 -7.46
N MET A 212 8.61 22.74 -6.94
CA MET A 212 9.90 22.38 -7.51
C MET A 212 9.79 21.48 -8.76
N GLN A 213 8.63 20.87 -9.02
CA GLN A 213 8.35 19.99 -10.18
C GLN A 213 9.43 18.92 -10.43
N LEU A 214 10.01 18.37 -9.34
CA LEU A 214 11.18 17.49 -9.40
C LEU A 214 10.88 16.09 -9.91
N SER A 215 9.63 15.64 -9.87
CA SER A 215 9.25 14.30 -10.28
C SER A 215 7.86 14.20 -10.89
N GLU A 216 7.61 13.11 -11.62
CA GLU A 216 6.28 12.80 -12.14
C GLU A 216 5.32 12.33 -11.04
N TYR A 217 5.81 11.47 -10.16
CA TYR A 217 5.06 10.89 -9.04
C TYR A 217 5.60 11.33 -7.69
N TYR A 218 4.74 11.30 -6.68
CA TYR A 218 5.08 11.55 -5.29
C TYR A 218 4.54 10.43 -4.40
N LEU A 219 5.38 9.85 -3.56
CA LEU A 219 5.02 8.88 -2.52
C LEU A 219 5.19 9.53 -1.15
N HIS A 220 4.10 9.65 -0.40
CA HIS A 220 4.14 10.13 0.98
C HIS A 220 4.50 9.00 1.94
N LEU A 221 5.47 9.23 2.82
CA LEU A 221 5.87 8.33 3.90
C LEU A 221 6.04 9.11 5.22
N GLU A 222 5.94 8.39 6.33
CA GLU A 222 6.36 8.87 7.65
C GLU A 222 7.83 8.46 7.92
N ASP A 223 8.45 9.03 8.96
CA ASP A 223 9.88 8.79 9.26
C ASP A 223 10.15 7.50 10.06
N ASP A 224 9.15 6.66 10.29
CA ASP A 224 9.21 5.44 11.09
C ASP A 224 8.62 4.21 10.36
N VAL A 225 9.09 4.00 9.12
CA VAL A 225 8.64 2.90 8.26
C VAL A 225 9.80 2.05 7.75
N THR A 226 9.53 0.79 7.43
CA THR A 226 10.44 -0.10 6.71
C THR A 226 9.80 -0.62 5.43
N THR A 227 10.62 -0.99 4.44
CA THR A 227 10.17 -1.49 3.12
C THR A 227 10.81 -2.83 2.77
N VAL A 228 10.39 -3.41 1.64
CA VAL A 228 10.92 -4.65 1.08
C VAL A 228 11.84 -4.40 -0.12
N GLU A 229 12.73 -5.35 -0.40
CA GLU A 229 13.63 -5.32 -1.56
C GLU A 229 12.88 -5.13 -2.89
N GLY A 230 13.37 -4.23 -3.73
CA GLY A 230 12.82 -3.95 -5.06
C GLY A 230 11.51 -3.14 -5.05
N TYR A 231 11.19 -2.46 -3.94
CA TYR A 231 9.93 -1.71 -3.81
C TYR A 231 9.72 -0.68 -4.93
N ILE A 232 10.77 -0.03 -5.44
CA ILE A 232 10.66 0.97 -6.51
C ILE A 232 10.18 0.33 -7.81
N LYS A 233 10.81 -0.77 -8.24
CA LYS A 233 10.34 -1.57 -9.38
C LYS A 233 8.89 -2.02 -9.21
N ILE A 234 8.51 -2.48 -8.02
CA ILE A 234 7.14 -2.90 -7.74
C ILE A 234 6.16 -1.73 -7.88
N ILE A 235 6.50 -0.56 -7.36
CA ILE A 235 5.71 0.67 -7.50
C ILE A 235 5.53 1.02 -8.98
N ARG A 236 6.62 1.03 -9.77
CA ARG A 236 6.58 1.31 -11.22
C ARG A 236 5.65 0.37 -11.96
N ASN A 237 5.79 -0.93 -11.72
CA ASN A 237 4.94 -1.94 -12.33
C ASN A 237 3.47 -1.70 -11.96
N PHE A 238 3.19 -1.46 -10.67
CA PHE A 238 1.82 -1.22 -10.23
C PHE A 238 1.21 0.04 -10.84
N ILE A 239 1.98 1.12 -11.04
CA ILE A 239 1.54 2.31 -11.76
C ILE A 239 1.20 1.96 -13.22
N ASN A 240 2.09 1.25 -13.91
CA ASN A 240 1.94 0.89 -15.32
C ASN A 240 0.78 -0.09 -15.57
N ASP A 241 0.43 -0.91 -14.58
CA ASP A 241 -0.69 -1.84 -14.65
C ASP A 241 -2.06 -1.15 -14.57
N GLN A 242 -2.11 0.14 -14.18
CA GLN A 242 -3.37 0.88 -14.07
C GLN A 242 -3.90 1.28 -15.45
N LYS A 243 -5.03 0.67 -15.85
CA LYS A 243 -5.71 0.97 -17.12
C LYS A 243 -6.68 2.17 -17.02
N ASN A 244 -7.19 2.42 -15.82
CA ASN A 244 -8.17 3.48 -15.56
C ASN A 244 -7.50 4.69 -14.91
N ARG A 245 -8.15 5.86 -15.00
CA ARG A 245 -7.74 7.04 -14.23
C ARG A 245 -7.78 6.71 -12.73
N TRP A 246 -6.76 7.15 -12.02
CA TRP A 246 -6.61 7.02 -10.58
C TRP A 246 -6.10 8.34 -10.00
N THR A 247 -6.43 8.58 -8.73
CA THR A 247 -6.01 9.73 -7.92
C THR A 247 -4.92 9.33 -6.94
N CYS A 248 -5.13 8.22 -6.22
CA CYS A 248 -4.20 7.72 -5.21
C CYS A 248 -3.99 6.22 -5.35
N LEU A 249 -2.73 5.80 -5.43
CA LEU A 249 -2.33 4.39 -5.29
C LEU A 249 -1.72 4.17 -3.91
N GLU A 250 -2.05 3.05 -3.28
CA GLU A 250 -1.64 2.79 -1.89
C GLU A 250 -0.73 1.57 -1.79
N PHE A 251 0.34 1.70 -1.02
CA PHE A 251 1.29 0.61 -0.74
C PHE A 251 1.39 0.26 0.74
N SER A 252 0.47 0.80 1.56
CA SER A 252 0.18 0.39 2.93
C SER A 252 -1.31 0.63 3.24
N GLU A 253 -1.91 -0.23 4.05
CA GLU A 253 -3.26 -0.05 4.57
C GLU A 253 -3.33 1.07 5.63
N LEU A 254 -2.19 1.50 6.18
CA LEU A 254 -2.09 2.37 7.35
C LEU A 254 -2.14 3.87 6.96
N GLY A 255 -3.18 4.58 7.42
CA GLY A 255 -3.25 6.05 7.44
C GLY A 255 -2.71 6.73 6.18
N MET A 256 -1.89 7.77 6.36
CA MET A 256 -1.18 8.47 5.28
C MET A 256 0.10 7.77 4.78
N ILE A 257 0.49 6.63 5.36
CA ILE A 257 1.70 5.91 4.98
C ILE A 257 1.55 5.33 3.57
N ALA A 258 2.59 5.55 2.75
CA ALA A 258 2.77 4.98 1.42
C ALA A 258 1.60 5.28 0.46
N LYS A 259 1.18 6.54 0.45
CA LYS A 259 0.16 7.08 -0.46
C LYS A 259 0.84 7.77 -1.63
N LEU A 260 0.55 7.29 -2.84
CA LEU A 260 1.17 7.77 -4.06
C LEU A 260 0.18 8.60 -4.87
N TYR A 261 0.63 9.79 -5.28
CA TYR A 261 -0.11 10.74 -6.09
C TYR A 261 0.72 11.15 -7.31
N ARG A 262 0.07 11.71 -8.33
CA ARG A 262 0.80 12.48 -9.34
C ARG A 262 1.22 13.81 -8.74
N THR A 263 2.42 14.29 -9.08
CA THR A 263 2.95 15.54 -8.52
C THR A 263 2.02 16.73 -8.76
N HIS A 264 1.31 16.78 -9.91
CA HIS A 264 0.37 17.86 -10.21
C HIS A 264 -0.91 17.84 -9.36
N ASP A 265 -1.30 16.70 -8.77
CA ASP A 265 -2.48 16.60 -7.91
C ASP A 265 -2.18 17.10 -6.48
N LEU A 266 -0.90 17.26 -6.12
CA LEU A 266 -0.47 17.64 -4.77
C LEU A 266 -0.97 19.02 -4.35
N GLU A 267 -1.09 19.98 -5.26
CA GLU A 267 -1.58 21.31 -4.91
C GLU A 267 -3.04 21.26 -4.44
N ALA A 268 -3.89 20.50 -5.14
CA ALA A 268 -5.29 20.35 -4.77
C ALA A 268 -5.44 19.61 -3.43
N LEU A 269 -4.67 18.54 -3.24
CA LEU A 269 -4.64 17.81 -1.96
C LEU A 269 -4.18 18.72 -0.82
N ALA A 270 -3.10 19.48 -1.03
CA ALA A 270 -2.58 20.44 -0.06
C ALA A 270 -3.60 21.51 0.29
N LYS A 271 -4.30 22.10 -0.68
CA LYS A 271 -5.38 23.08 -0.45
C LYS A 271 -6.50 22.47 0.40
N MET A 272 -6.91 21.23 0.12
CA MET A 272 -7.97 20.58 0.89
C MET A 272 -7.54 20.28 2.33
N VAL A 273 -6.33 19.76 2.54
CA VAL A 273 -5.82 19.49 3.90
C VAL A 273 -5.59 20.79 4.67
N ALA A 274 -5.07 21.82 4.01
CA ALA A 274 -4.92 23.17 4.56
C ALA A 274 -6.27 23.78 4.97
N LEU A 275 -7.31 23.59 4.16
CA LEU A 275 -8.65 24.10 4.45
C LEU A 275 -9.23 23.50 5.74
N PHE A 276 -8.94 22.23 6.01
CA PHE A 276 -9.52 21.48 7.14
C PHE A 276 -8.51 21.18 8.26
N TYR A 277 -7.44 21.97 8.36
CA TYR A 277 -6.34 21.65 9.27
C TYR A 277 -6.74 21.71 10.76
N GLU A 278 -7.74 22.51 11.12
CA GLU A 278 -8.28 22.58 12.49
C GLU A 278 -9.30 21.44 12.75
N GLU A 279 -10.00 20.99 11.71
CA GLU A 279 -11.22 20.17 11.82
C GLU A 279 -10.99 18.65 11.68
N GLN A 280 -10.13 18.21 10.76
CA GLN A 280 -9.90 16.78 10.47
C GLN A 280 -8.41 16.48 10.22
N PRO A 281 -7.88 15.33 10.70
CA PRO A 281 -6.50 14.98 10.42
C PRO A 281 -6.36 14.59 8.94
N ALA A 282 -5.17 14.73 8.37
CA ALA A 282 -4.90 14.40 6.99
C ALA A 282 -5.29 12.95 6.64
N ASP A 283 -5.15 12.03 7.60
CA ASP A 283 -5.60 10.62 7.52
C ASP A 283 -7.10 10.47 7.18
N VAL A 284 -7.93 11.44 7.51
CA VAL A 284 -9.36 11.47 7.19
C VAL A 284 -9.60 12.30 5.93
N THR A 285 -8.94 13.45 5.81
CA THR A 285 -9.15 14.38 4.70
C THR A 285 -8.82 13.76 3.34
N PHE A 286 -7.77 12.94 3.23
CA PHE A 286 -7.41 12.31 1.95
C PHE A 286 -8.45 11.29 1.47
N LEU A 287 -9.13 10.60 2.40
CA LEU A 287 -10.22 9.68 2.08
C LEU A 287 -11.43 10.41 1.49
N ASN A 288 -11.59 11.69 1.82
CA ASN A 288 -12.60 12.57 1.21
C ASN A 288 -12.10 13.17 -0.10
N PHE A 289 -10.80 13.48 -0.22
CA PHE A 289 -10.20 14.01 -1.45
C PHE A 289 -10.35 13.04 -2.64
N ASN A 290 -10.06 11.76 -2.44
CA ASN A 290 -10.06 10.77 -3.52
C ASN A 290 -11.44 10.64 -4.24
N PRO A 291 -12.58 10.52 -3.52
CA PRO A 291 -13.91 10.56 -4.13
C PRO A 291 -14.24 11.87 -4.85
N GLN A 292 -13.78 13.03 -4.34
CA GLN A 292 -13.95 14.32 -5.03
C GLN A 292 -13.17 14.36 -6.36
N MET A 293 -12.08 13.60 -6.43
CA MET A 293 -11.31 13.36 -7.65
C MET A 293 -11.81 12.13 -8.45
N LEU A 294 -13.05 11.69 -8.20
CA LEU A 294 -13.74 10.58 -8.88
C LEU A 294 -13.13 9.17 -8.66
N GLN A 295 -12.33 8.99 -7.61
CA GLN A 295 -11.86 7.68 -7.16
C GLN A 295 -12.65 7.22 -5.92
N PHE A 296 -13.73 6.47 -6.15
CA PHE A 296 -14.66 6.04 -5.10
C PHE A 296 -14.21 4.79 -4.31
N SER A 297 -13.18 4.08 -4.77
CA SER A 297 -12.63 2.90 -4.10
C SER A 297 -11.13 3.02 -3.95
N ARG A 298 -10.59 2.49 -2.85
CA ARG A 298 -9.14 2.43 -2.62
C ARG A 298 -8.48 1.50 -3.65
N ILE A 299 -7.34 1.93 -4.18
CA ILE A 299 -6.53 1.14 -5.12
C ILE A 299 -5.23 0.78 -4.40
N ILE A 300 -5.27 -0.34 -3.67
CA ILE A 300 -4.16 -0.78 -2.82
C ILE A 300 -3.41 -1.91 -3.53
N ARG A 301 -2.10 -1.75 -3.67
CA ARG A 301 -1.20 -2.85 -4.05
C ARG A 301 -1.15 -3.83 -2.89
N LYS A 302 -1.61 -5.05 -3.13
CA LYS A 302 -1.45 -6.17 -2.20
C LYS A 302 -0.50 -7.23 -2.78
N PRO A 303 0.37 -7.89 -1.99
CA PRO A 303 0.72 -7.57 -0.60
C PRO A 303 1.26 -6.13 -0.47
N THR A 304 1.16 -5.46 0.67
CA THR A 304 1.65 -4.08 0.83
C THR A 304 3.18 -4.03 0.94
N LEU A 305 3.79 -2.86 0.69
CA LEU A 305 5.26 -2.72 0.61
C LEU A 305 5.89 -2.08 1.83
N PHE A 306 5.10 -1.38 2.67
CA PHE A 306 5.62 -0.62 3.79
C PHE A 306 4.96 -1.04 5.10
N GLN A 307 5.75 -1.05 6.16
CA GLN A 307 5.32 -1.35 7.53
C GLN A 307 5.81 -0.27 8.48
N HIS A 308 4.92 0.21 9.34
CA HIS A 308 5.25 1.13 10.42
C HIS A 308 6.03 0.41 11.54
N ILE A 309 7.16 0.97 11.96
CA ILE A 309 8.04 0.39 12.99
C ILE A 309 8.16 1.28 14.24
N GLY A 310 7.63 2.51 14.17
CA GLY A 310 7.63 3.45 15.30
C GLY A 310 6.86 2.88 16.50
N ARG A 311 7.45 2.96 17.69
CA ARG A 311 6.77 2.58 18.95
C ARG A 311 6.33 3.79 19.75
N THR A 312 7.07 4.90 19.64
CA THR A 312 6.85 6.14 20.38
C THR A 312 6.49 7.26 19.42
N SER A 313 5.33 7.88 19.61
CA SER A 313 4.91 9.06 18.84
C SER A 313 5.68 10.33 19.25
N SER A 314 5.70 11.34 18.38
CA SER A 314 6.08 12.71 18.75
C SER A 314 5.07 13.37 19.69
N LEU A 315 3.82 12.88 19.72
CA LEU A 315 2.87 13.23 20.78
C LEU A 315 3.27 12.51 22.06
N HIS A 316 3.59 13.28 23.11
CA HIS A 316 4.06 12.75 24.39
C HIS A 316 3.08 11.71 24.97
N GLY A 317 3.62 10.56 25.41
CA GLY A 317 2.85 9.47 26.01
C GLY A 317 2.08 8.57 25.04
N LYS A 318 2.04 8.86 23.74
CA LYS A 318 1.33 8.02 22.76
C LYS A 318 2.23 6.89 22.23
N ILE A 319 1.86 5.65 22.55
CA ILE A 319 2.44 4.43 21.99
C ILE A 319 1.72 4.08 20.69
N MET A 320 2.46 3.65 19.66
CA MET A 320 1.89 3.15 18.40
C MET A 320 2.35 1.73 18.11
N LEU A 321 1.40 0.85 17.77
CA LEU A 321 1.64 -0.55 17.43
C LEU A 321 0.88 -0.93 16.15
N ALA A 322 0.76 0.02 15.21
CA ALA A 322 0.04 -0.18 13.97
C ALA A 322 0.76 -1.22 13.10
N GLU A 323 0.07 -2.30 12.75
CA GLU A 323 0.58 -3.36 11.89
C GLU A 323 -0.20 -3.40 10.57
N ASP A 324 0.52 -3.41 9.46
CA ASP A 324 -0.08 -3.61 8.14
C ASP A 324 -0.32 -5.11 7.93
N ARG A 325 -1.60 -5.45 7.74
CA ARG A 325 -2.02 -6.85 7.69
C ARG A 325 -1.48 -7.60 6.47
N PHE A 326 -1.10 -6.88 5.42
CA PHE A 326 -0.67 -7.47 4.16
C PHE A 326 0.79 -7.16 3.86
N PHE A 327 1.58 -6.69 4.83
CA PHE A 327 2.97 -6.33 4.61
C PHE A 327 3.77 -7.50 4.05
N MET A 328 4.29 -7.29 2.85
CA MET A 328 5.05 -8.28 2.09
C MET A 328 6.24 -8.84 2.89
N GLY A 329 6.90 -8.01 3.70
CA GLY A 329 8.07 -8.42 4.50
C GLY A 329 7.78 -9.51 5.54
N ASN A 330 6.53 -9.64 5.98
CA ASN A 330 6.12 -10.72 6.90
C ASN A 330 6.05 -12.10 6.20
N PHE A 331 6.10 -12.13 4.87
CA PHE A 331 5.94 -13.33 4.06
C PHE A 331 7.23 -13.65 3.31
N ARG A 332 8.35 -13.68 4.04
CA ARG A 332 9.65 -14.08 3.48
C ARG A 332 9.70 -15.60 3.30
N LYS A 333 10.21 -16.04 2.16
CA LYS A 333 10.42 -17.45 1.87
C LYS A 333 11.56 -18.03 2.70
N GLU A 334 11.31 -19.19 3.32
CA GLU A 334 12.20 -19.79 4.32
C GLU A 334 13.10 -20.86 3.73
N LEU A 335 12.57 -21.65 2.79
CA LEU A 335 13.19 -22.91 2.39
C LEU A 335 14.35 -22.71 1.40
N LYS A 336 14.49 -21.50 0.83
CA LYS A 336 15.60 -21.10 -0.09
C LYS A 336 15.89 -22.17 -1.16
N GLY A 337 14.84 -22.64 -1.85
CA GLY A 337 14.98 -23.58 -2.96
C GLY A 337 15.76 -22.97 -4.13
N ASP A 338 16.33 -23.83 -4.97
CA ASP A 338 17.08 -23.41 -6.17
C ASP A 338 16.15 -22.76 -7.21
N ASN A 339 14.88 -23.18 -7.25
CA ASN A 339 13.77 -22.58 -8.01
C ASN A 339 14.17 -22.12 -9.43
N PRO A 340 14.52 -23.06 -10.34
CA PRO A 340 14.94 -22.73 -11.69
C PRO A 340 13.88 -21.96 -12.47
N PRO A 341 14.27 -21.14 -13.48
CA PRO A 341 13.35 -20.33 -14.25
C PRO A 341 12.19 -21.13 -14.85
N ALA A 342 10.97 -20.65 -14.63
CA ALA A 342 9.74 -21.33 -15.03
C ALA A 342 8.64 -20.33 -15.38
N LYS A 343 7.67 -20.80 -16.18
CA LYS A 343 6.40 -20.12 -16.41
C LYS A 343 5.36 -20.65 -15.41
N LEU A 344 4.71 -19.73 -14.71
CA LEU A 344 3.66 -20.04 -13.74
C LEU A 344 2.29 -19.94 -14.41
N LEU A 345 1.51 -21.03 -14.34
CA LEU A 345 0.21 -21.16 -14.99
C LEU A 345 -0.84 -21.61 -13.99
N THR A 346 -2.00 -20.97 -13.95
CA THR A 346 -3.10 -21.40 -13.07
C THR A 346 -4.45 -21.04 -13.69
N ASN A 347 -5.47 -21.85 -13.41
CA ASN A 347 -6.87 -21.51 -13.67
C ASN A 347 -7.58 -21.04 -12.39
N LEU A 348 -6.90 -21.01 -11.23
CA LEU A 348 -7.42 -20.37 -10.03
C LEU A 348 -7.54 -18.88 -10.30
N LYS A 349 -8.69 -18.31 -9.98
CA LYS A 349 -8.90 -16.86 -10.11
C LYS A 349 -7.93 -16.15 -9.15
N VAL A 350 -7.09 -15.26 -9.67
CA VAL A 350 -6.03 -14.59 -8.92
C VAL A 350 -6.61 -13.39 -8.19
N HIS A 351 -6.43 -13.30 -6.87
CA HIS A 351 -6.76 -12.06 -6.15
C HIS A 351 -5.79 -10.95 -6.59
N SER A 352 -6.33 -9.77 -6.88
CA SER A 352 -5.54 -8.62 -7.36
C SER A 352 -4.27 -8.41 -6.53
N GLY A 353 -3.12 -8.36 -7.21
CA GLY A 353 -1.79 -8.16 -6.63
C GLY A 353 -1.07 -9.43 -6.12
N TYR A 354 -1.76 -10.56 -5.98
CA TYR A 354 -1.18 -11.83 -5.52
C TYR A 354 -0.86 -12.78 -6.69
N SER A 355 -0.02 -12.31 -7.62
CA SER A 355 0.31 -13.05 -8.84
C SER A 355 0.90 -14.45 -8.55
N PRO A 356 0.77 -15.41 -9.48
CA PRO A 356 1.38 -16.73 -9.35
C PRO A 356 2.89 -16.70 -9.09
N ASP A 357 3.60 -15.74 -9.66
CA ASP A 357 5.03 -15.52 -9.47
C ASP A 357 5.42 -15.37 -7.99
N ASN A 358 4.55 -14.76 -7.18
CA ASN A 358 4.77 -14.55 -5.76
C ASN A 358 4.83 -15.86 -4.97
N ALA A 359 4.34 -16.99 -5.49
CA ALA A 359 4.47 -18.29 -4.81
C ALA A 359 5.82 -18.98 -5.10
N TYR A 360 6.49 -18.64 -6.21
CA TYR A 360 7.65 -19.39 -6.70
C TYR A 360 8.96 -18.60 -6.68
N ASN A 361 8.94 -17.30 -7.00
CA ASN A 361 10.19 -16.52 -7.12
C ASN A 361 10.86 -16.25 -5.78
N ALA A 362 12.18 -16.06 -5.74
CA ALA A 362 12.87 -15.72 -4.51
C ALA A 362 12.34 -14.41 -3.87
N GLY A 363 12.52 -14.26 -2.56
CA GLY A 363 12.19 -13.04 -1.83
C GLY A 363 10.91 -13.16 -1.01
N PHE A 364 9.92 -12.31 -1.31
CA PHE A 364 8.75 -12.10 -0.46
C PHE A 364 7.43 -12.30 -1.20
N GLY A 365 6.36 -12.52 -0.44
CA GLY A 365 4.99 -12.59 -0.94
C GLY A 365 4.46 -14.00 -1.09
N TYR A 366 3.21 -14.09 -1.55
CA TYR A 366 2.48 -15.34 -1.78
C TYR A 366 1.44 -15.17 -2.89
N PHE A 367 0.97 -16.29 -3.44
CA PHE A 367 -0.21 -16.32 -4.30
C PHE A 367 -1.48 -16.44 -3.44
N TRP A 368 -2.57 -15.80 -3.82
CA TRP A 368 -3.87 -15.93 -3.16
C TRP A 368 -5.00 -15.99 -4.19
N SER A 369 -5.89 -16.96 -4.04
CA SER A 369 -7.07 -17.10 -4.90
C SER A 369 -8.18 -16.13 -4.51
N GLU A 370 -8.86 -15.56 -5.50
CA GLU A 370 -10.04 -14.69 -5.34
C GLU A 370 -11.32 -15.50 -5.08
N SER A 371 -11.34 -16.78 -5.48
CA SER A 371 -12.45 -17.70 -5.30
C SER A 371 -12.01 -19.01 -4.66
N SER A 372 -12.96 -19.70 -4.04
CA SER A 372 -12.72 -21.03 -3.47
C SER A 372 -12.45 -22.04 -4.60
N PRO A 373 -11.35 -22.82 -4.50
CA PRO A 373 -10.99 -23.77 -5.55
C PRO A 373 -12.06 -24.83 -5.81
N GLN A 374 -12.23 -25.16 -7.09
CA GLN A 374 -13.09 -26.20 -7.60
C GLN A 374 -12.30 -27.47 -7.96
N LYS A 375 -13.02 -28.57 -8.14
CA LYS A 375 -12.41 -29.81 -8.63
C LYS A 375 -11.71 -29.58 -9.97
N ASN A 376 -10.48 -30.11 -10.09
CA ASN A 376 -9.58 -29.96 -11.24
C ASN A 376 -8.95 -28.58 -11.42
N ASP A 377 -9.18 -27.62 -10.52
CA ASP A 377 -8.36 -26.41 -10.50
C ASP A 377 -6.90 -26.78 -10.25
N TYR A 378 -6.00 -26.00 -10.83
CA TYR A 378 -4.58 -26.28 -10.80
C TYR A 378 -3.72 -25.03 -10.69
N PHE A 379 -2.55 -25.22 -10.10
CA PHE A 379 -1.42 -24.29 -10.16
C PHE A 379 -0.22 -25.06 -10.68
N ARG A 380 0.43 -24.56 -11.73
CA ARG A 380 1.46 -25.29 -12.47
C ARG A 380 2.71 -24.45 -12.63
N VAL A 381 3.85 -25.08 -12.34
CA VAL A 381 5.19 -24.58 -12.63
C VAL A 381 5.69 -25.35 -13.85
N MET A 382 5.93 -24.64 -14.95
CA MET A 382 6.47 -25.22 -16.19
C MET A 382 7.89 -24.70 -16.40
N PHE A 383 8.89 -25.55 -16.20
CA PHE A 383 10.28 -25.13 -16.28
C PHE A 383 10.68 -24.79 -17.71
N ASN A 384 11.51 -23.76 -17.88
CA ASN A 384 12.03 -23.39 -19.20
C ASN A 384 12.90 -24.51 -19.81
N LYS A 385 13.53 -25.32 -18.96
CA LYS A 385 14.30 -26.52 -19.33
C LYS A 385 13.92 -27.65 -18.36
N PRO A 386 13.86 -28.93 -18.80
CA PRO A 386 13.64 -30.06 -17.88
C PRO A 386 14.71 -30.12 -16.77
N GLN A 387 14.28 -30.36 -15.53
CA GLN A 387 15.12 -30.27 -14.32
C GLN A 387 15.26 -31.62 -13.62
N ALA A 388 16.46 -31.93 -13.11
CA ALA A 388 16.69 -33.08 -12.25
C ALA A 388 16.38 -32.71 -10.79
N ILE A 389 15.17 -33.05 -10.33
CA ILE A 389 14.63 -32.56 -9.05
C ILE A 389 14.90 -33.58 -7.94
N GLN A 390 15.49 -33.13 -6.84
CA GLN A 390 15.72 -33.93 -5.65
C GLN A 390 14.53 -33.84 -4.69
N ARG A 391 14.02 -32.64 -4.41
CA ARG A 391 12.96 -32.39 -3.44
C ARG A 391 12.04 -31.26 -3.91
N ILE A 392 10.75 -31.41 -3.62
CA ILE A 392 9.75 -30.35 -3.81
C ILE A 392 9.02 -30.14 -2.50
N VAL A 393 8.94 -28.89 -2.06
CA VAL A 393 8.11 -28.50 -0.92
C VAL A 393 7.11 -27.45 -1.38
N VAL A 394 5.84 -27.63 -1.00
CA VAL A 394 4.81 -26.61 -1.16
C VAL A 394 4.17 -26.36 0.19
N LYS A 395 4.22 -25.11 0.65
CA LYS A 395 3.50 -24.60 1.82
C LYS A 395 2.31 -23.77 1.37
N SER A 396 1.11 -24.13 1.83
CA SER A 396 -0.13 -23.38 1.61
C SER A 396 -0.76 -22.96 2.93
N GLY A 397 -1.43 -21.80 2.91
CA GLY A 397 -1.88 -21.10 4.10
C GLY A 397 -0.82 -20.20 4.72
N ILE A 398 -1.27 -19.32 5.61
CA ILE A 398 -0.46 -18.49 6.49
C ILE A 398 -1.17 -18.34 7.84
N ASP A 399 -0.42 -18.06 8.91
CA ASP A 399 -0.96 -18.03 10.28
C ASP A 399 -2.11 -17.03 10.44
N ARG A 400 -2.07 -15.92 9.71
CA ARG A 400 -3.11 -14.88 9.72
C ARG A 400 -4.41 -15.32 9.05
N PHE A 401 -4.34 -16.22 8.05
CA PHE A 401 -5.50 -16.80 7.37
C PHE A 401 -5.39 -18.33 7.39
N PRO A 402 -5.55 -18.96 8.57
CA PRO A 402 -5.21 -20.38 8.77
C PRO A 402 -6.13 -21.34 7.99
N LYS A 403 -7.26 -20.83 7.50
CA LYS A 403 -8.22 -21.57 6.68
C LYS A 403 -7.91 -21.50 5.19
N ASP A 404 -7.12 -20.53 4.74
CA ASP A 404 -6.89 -20.29 3.31
C ASP A 404 -5.75 -21.16 2.78
N LYS A 405 -5.94 -22.47 2.78
CA LYS A 405 -4.94 -23.47 2.40
C LYS A 405 -5.55 -24.61 1.59
N PHE A 406 -4.69 -25.43 0.99
CA PHE A 406 -5.16 -26.63 0.32
C PHE A 406 -5.56 -27.72 1.33
N TYR A 407 -6.80 -28.17 1.24
CA TYR A 407 -7.32 -29.31 2.03
C TYR A 407 -7.37 -30.60 1.22
N ASN A 408 -7.74 -30.50 -0.06
CA ASN A 408 -7.99 -31.64 -0.94
C ASN A 408 -7.22 -31.45 -2.25
N ALA A 409 -5.89 -31.42 -2.17
CA ALA A 409 -5.03 -31.28 -3.34
C ALA A 409 -3.91 -32.32 -3.34
N VAL A 410 -3.39 -32.58 -4.54
CA VAL A 410 -2.22 -33.43 -4.79
C VAL A 410 -1.13 -32.67 -5.49
N LEU A 411 0.10 -33.10 -5.27
CA LEU A 411 1.25 -32.70 -6.06
C LEU A 411 1.49 -33.74 -7.15
N GLU A 412 1.51 -33.27 -8.39
CA GLU A 412 1.74 -34.04 -9.60
C GLU A 412 2.99 -33.53 -10.32
N ILE A 413 3.66 -34.41 -11.05
CA ILE A 413 4.76 -34.05 -11.93
C ILE A 413 4.56 -34.64 -13.32
N SER A 414 5.21 -34.03 -14.31
CA SER A 414 5.24 -34.52 -15.68
C SER A 414 6.63 -34.30 -16.28
N SER A 415 7.11 -35.32 -17.00
CA SER A 415 8.38 -35.30 -17.74
C SER A 415 8.18 -35.12 -19.24
N GLU A 416 6.95 -35.23 -19.73
CA GLU A 416 6.62 -35.25 -21.15
C GLU A 416 5.85 -34.00 -21.57
N VAL A 417 6.19 -33.46 -22.73
CA VAL A 417 5.47 -32.35 -23.37
C VAL A 417 4.90 -32.80 -24.69
N ASN A 418 3.71 -32.30 -25.02
CA ASN A 418 3.09 -32.52 -26.32
C ASN A 418 3.63 -31.54 -27.38
N LYS A 419 3.15 -31.66 -28.63
CA LYS A 419 3.56 -30.79 -29.75
C LYS A 419 3.28 -29.30 -29.54
N THR A 420 2.32 -28.96 -28.66
CA THR A 420 2.00 -27.57 -28.28
C THR A 420 2.79 -27.08 -27.07
N ASN A 421 3.83 -27.82 -26.66
CA ASN A 421 4.67 -27.55 -25.50
C ASN A 421 3.90 -27.52 -24.16
N ASN A 422 2.82 -28.29 -24.07
CA ASN A 422 2.06 -28.49 -22.84
C ASN A 422 2.43 -29.84 -22.22
N CYS A 423 2.67 -29.84 -20.91
CA CYS A 423 2.95 -31.07 -20.17
C CYS A 423 1.74 -32.02 -20.16
N ILE A 424 2.03 -33.32 -20.31
CA ILE A 424 1.06 -34.42 -20.35
C ILE A 424 1.47 -35.55 -19.40
N ASN A 425 0.63 -36.57 -19.22
CA ASN A 425 0.96 -37.77 -18.44
C ASN A 425 1.42 -37.48 -17.00
N TYR A 426 0.61 -36.69 -16.29
CA TYR A 426 0.90 -36.33 -14.90
C TYR A 426 0.86 -37.54 -13.95
N LYS A 427 1.87 -37.65 -13.10
CA LYS A 427 1.96 -38.65 -12.03
C LYS A 427 1.86 -37.98 -10.67
N VAL A 428 0.95 -38.46 -9.82
CA VAL A 428 0.82 -38.02 -8.43
C VAL A 428 2.02 -38.49 -7.62
N ILE A 429 2.67 -37.57 -6.91
CA ILE A 429 3.85 -37.84 -6.06
C ILE A 429 3.65 -37.49 -4.59
N GLY A 430 2.60 -36.73 -4.26
CA GLY A 430 2.34 -36.34 -2.88
C GLY A 430 0.91 -35.84 -2.68
N LYS A 431 0.46 -35.86 -1.43
CA LYS A 431 -0.82 -35.29 -0.98
C LYS A 431 -0.53 -34.16 0.02
N PHE A 432 -1.35 -33.13 0.00
CA PHE A 432 -1.26 -32.07 1.00
C PHE A 432 -1.76 -32.58 2.36
N VAL A 433 -0.95 -32.39 3.39
CA VAL A 433 -1.28 -32.67 4.79
C VAL A 433 -1.18 -31.37 5.55
N ASN A 434 -2.30 -30.93 6.13
CA ASN A 434 -2.40 -29.64 6.83
C ASN A 434 -1.87 -28.44 6.01
N GLY A 435 -2.11 -28.43 4.70
CA GLY A 435 -1.64 -27.36 3.81
C GLY A 435 -0.20 -27.49 3.33
N THR A 436 0.54 -28.52 3.72
CA THR A 436 1.93 -28.73 3.29
C THR A 436 2.09 -30.05 2.56
N VAL A 437 2.94 -30.07 1.53
CA VAL A 437 3.46 -31.28 0.90
C VAL A 437 4.97 -31.15 0.77
N ASP A 438 5.70 -32.18 1.20
CA ASP A 438 7.17 -32.27 1.13
C ASP A 438 7.53 -33.63 0.55
N VAL A 439 8.00 -33.65 -0.70
CA VAL A 439 8.37 -34.86 -1.42
C VAL A 439 9.86 -34.86 -1.68
N ARG A 440 10.55 -35.90 -1.22
CA ARG A 440 11.97 -36.14 -1.47
C ARG A 440 12.16 -37.26 -2.50
N ASN A 441 13.36 -37.35 -3.08
CA ASN A 441 13.74 -38.32 -4.09
C ASN A 441 12.79 -38.32 -5.31
N VAL A 442 12.45 -37.13 -5.79
CA VAL A 442 11.46 -36.93 -6.85
C VAL A 442 11.84 -37.66 -8.16
N THR A 443 13.13 -37.73 -8.49
CA THR A 443 13.65 -38.49 -9.65
C THR A 443 13.34 -39.99 -9.61
N ASN A 444 13.25 -40.60 -8.43
CA ASN A 444 12.88 -42.01 -8.32
C ASN A 444 11.38 -42.19 -8.50
N LEU A 445 10.60 -41.23 -8.01
CA LEU A 445 9.14 -41.25 -8.12
C LEU A 445 8.65 -40.92 -9.53
N SER A 446 9.40 -40.12 -10.31
CA SER A 446 9.06 -39.78 -11.69
C SER A 446 9.28 -40.93 -12.67
N ASN A 447 10.08 -41.94 -12.32
CA ASN A 447 10.67 -42.90 -13.27
C ASN A 447 11.44 -42.22 -14.42
N ALA A 448 11.88 -40.97 -14.23
CA ALA A 448 12.50 -40.14 -15.25
C ALA A 448 13.57 -39.22 -14.64
N ILE A 449 14.72 -39.12 -15.31
CA ILE A 449 15.87 -38.34 -14.82
C ILE A 449 15.54 -36.84 -14.72
N LYS A 450 14.63 -36.33 -15.57
CA LYS A 450 14.26 -34.91 -15.61
C LYS A 450 12.74 -34.73 -15.63
N THR A 451 12.28 -33.70 -14.92
CA THR A 451 10.88 -33.26 -14.81
C THR A 451 10.70 -31.92 -15.54
N HIS A 452 9.64 -31.78 -16.33
CA HIS A 452 9.34 -30.55 -17.06
C HIS A 452 8.27 -29.69 -16.37
N CYS A 453 7.29 -30.33 -15.72
CA CYS A 453 6.27 -29.62 -14.96
C CYS A 453 6.07 -30.17 -13.55
N ILE A 454 5.76 -29.26 -12.64
CA ILE A 454 5.13 -29.54 -11.36
C ILE A 454 3.71 -28.97 -11.42
N GLN A 455 2.72 -29.70 -10.91
CA GLN A 455 1.34 -29.26 -10.84
C GLN A 455 0.75 -29.58 -9.47
N ILE A 456 0.13 -28.57 -8.85
CA ILE A 456 -0.78 -28.76 -7.74
C ILE A 456 -2.17 -28.89 -8.35
N LYS A 457 -2.89 -29.98 -8.05
CA LYS A 457 -4.24 -30.24 -8.58
C LYS A 457 -5.23 -30.43 -7.46
N VAL A 458 -6.33 -29.70 -7.51
CA VAL A 458 -7.43 -29.78 -6.57
C VAL A 458 -8.32 -30.98 -6.90
N LEU A 459 -8.49 -31.89 -5.94
CA LEU A 459 -9.24 -33.13 -6.12
C LEU A 459 -10.75 -32.96 -5.88
N ARG A 460 -11.12 -32.03 -4.99
CA ARG A 460 -12.51 -31.77 -4.59
C ARG A 460 -12.69 -30.28 -4.35
N PRO A 461 -13.90 -29.73 -4.58
CA PRO A 461 -14.21 -28.36 -4.21
C PRO A 461 -13.95 -28.18 -2.71
N GLN A 462 -13.44 -27.01 -2.33
CA GLN A 462 -13.26 -26.63 -0.94
C GLN A 462 -13.98 -25.31 -0.63
N GLN A 463 -14.26 -25.07 0.65
CA GLN A 463 -15.02 -23.90 1.09
C GLN A 463 -14.18 -22.62 1.08
N PHE A 464 -12.93 -22.70 1.55
CA PHE A 464 -12.06 -21.54 1.74
C PHE A 464 -11.18 -21.28 0.52
N TRP A 465 -10.72 -20.03 0.39
CA TRP A 465 -9.70 -19.63 -0.58
C TRP A 465 -8.38 -20.38 -0.36
N VAL A 466 -7.42 -20.20 -1.24
CA VAL A 466 -6.08 -20.78 -1.10
C VAL A 466 -5.02 -19.74 -1.21
N ILE A 467 -4.13 -19.74 -0.22
CA ILE A 467 -2.83 -19.08 -0.25
C ILE A 467 -1.76 -20.13 -0.55
N ILE A 468 -0.91 -19.87 -1.54
CA ILE A 468 0.33 -20.63 -1.74
C ILE A 468 1.47 -19.74 -1.27
N GLN A 469 1.96 -20.02 -0.06
CA GLN A 469 2.98 -19.24 0.61
C GLN A 469 4.34 -19.43 -0.07
N GLU A 470 4.72 -20.69 -0.32
CA GLU A 470 6.03 -21.00 -0.87
C GLU A 470 6.00 -22.31 -1.65
N ILE A 471 6.49 -22.27 -2.89
CA ILE A 471 6.87 -23.45 -3.68
C ILE A 471 8.39 -23.44 -3.75
N SER A 472 9.04 -24.48 -3.25
CA SER A 472 10.51 -24.60 -3.24
C SER A 472 10.92 -25.87 -3.97
N VAL A 473 11.79 -25.71 -4.97
CA VAL A 473 12.32 -26.80 -5.79
C VAL A 473 13.81 -26.90 -5.55
N PHE A 474 14.26 -28.08 -5.13
CA PHE A 474 15.67 -28.39 -4.89
C PHE A 474 16.17 -29.34 -5.97
N LEU A 475 17.24 -28.98 -6.65
CA LEU A 475 17.85 -29.76 -7.71
C LEU A 475 18.92 -30.70 -7.15
N TRP A 476 19.17 -31.80 -7.85
CA TRP A 476 20.38 -32.58 -7.59
C TRP A 476 21.61 -31.72 -7.88
N ARG A 477 22.53 -31.66 -6.92
CA ARG A 477 23.84 -31.01 -7.07
C ARG A 477 24.89 -31.99 -7.54
#